data_AF-A0A8I2FS52-F1
#
_entry.id   AF-A0A8I2FS52-F1
#
_cell.length_a   1.000
_cell.length_b   1.000
_cell.length_c   1.000
_cell.angle_alpha   90.00
_cell.angle_beta   90.00
_cell.angle_gamma   90.00
#
_symmetry.space_group_name_H-M   'P 1'
#
loop_
_entity.id
_entity.type
_entity.pdbx_description
1 polymer ?
#
loop_
_entity_poly.entity_id
_entity_poly.type
_entity_poly.pdbx_seq_one_letter_code
_entity_poly.pdbx_strand_id
1 'polypeptide(L)'
;MEQLEVMSWKTLDAIKQAAQIHETMGDLDTNEQMAIFCSIEEDFFELYYSELESNYIRHFEDEEEMFKYLDIRKNEFGEDEYEMDYYDEEDEDYDEDEGYSDFSIRDEDEDEF
;
A
#
# COMPACT_ATOMS: atom_id res chain seq x y z
N MET A 1 -14.26 12.60 -4.18
CA MET A 1 -13.44 12.47 -2.93
C MET A 1 -13.98 13.19 -1.68
N GLU A 2 -13.90 12.53 -0.52
CA GLU A 2 -14.10 13.10 0.82
C GLU A 2 -12.85 12.90 1.70
N GLN A 3 -12.59 13.80 2.66
CA GLN A 3 -11.44 13.69 3.58
C GLN A 3 -11.88 13.86 5.04
N LEU A 4 -11.40 12.94 5.90
CA LEU A 4 -11.63 12.93 7.32
C LEU A 4 -10.30 13.09 8.07
N GLU A 5 -10.19 14.13 8.89
CA GLU A 5 -9.03 14.33 9.75
C GLU A 5 -9.04 13.35 10.94
N VAL A 6 -7.89 12.76 11.23
CA VAL A 6 -7.73 11.72 12.26
C VAL A 6 -6.57 12.09 13.19
N MET A 7 -6.89 12.32 14.45
CA MET A 7 -5.90 12.70 15.47
C MET A 7 -5.12 11.50 16.05
N SER A 8 -5.49 10.27 15.71
CA SER A 8 -4.91 9.06 16.31
C SER A 8 -4.40 8.07 15.26
N TRP A 9 -3.10 7.79 15.30
CA TRP A 9 -2.49 6.75 14.46
C TRP A 9 -3.10 5.37 14.70
N LYS A 10 -3.52 5.06 15.94
CA LYS A 10 -4.18 3.79 16.25
C LYS A 10 -5.47 3.58 15.45
N THR A 11 -6.18 4.65 15.12
CA THR A 11 -7.37 4.56 14.28
C THR A 11 -6.99 4.19 12.85
N LEU A 12 -5.96 4.83 12.30
CA LEU A 12 -5.46 4.49 10.97
C LEU A 12 -4.89 3.06 10.92
N ASP A 13 -4.17 2.64 11.96
CA ASP A 13 -3.63 1.28 12.08
C ASP A 13 -4.74 0.23 12.09
N ALA A 14 -5.86 0.51 12.78
CA ALA A 14 -7.00 -0.39 12.83
C ALA A 14 -7.65 -0.55 11.45
N ILE A 15 -7.74 0.54 10.68
CA ILE A 15 -8.26 0.51 9.31
C ILE A 15 -7.28 -0.22 8.39
N LYS A 16 -5.99 0.09 8.49
CA LYS A 16 -4.92 -0.60 7.76
C LYS A 16 -4.94 -2.12 7.98
N GLN A 17 -5.21 -2.58 9.20
CA GLN A 17 -5.31 -4.01 9.52
C GLN A 17 -6.52 -4.69 8.88
N ALA A 18 -7.58 -3.95 8.60
CA ALA A 18 -8.80 -4.46 7.98
C ALA A 18 -8.81 -4.31 6.45
N ALA A 19 -7.87 -3.54 5.89
CA ALA A 19 -7.83 -3.17 4.48
C ALA A 19 -6.83 -4.02 3.68
N GLN A 20 -7.12 -4.17 2.39
CA GLN A 20 -6.17 -4.66 1.40
C GLN A 20 -5.27 -3.51 0.96
N ILE A 21 -3.97 -3.62 1.24
CA ILE A 21 -2.98 -2.59 0.89
C ILE A 21 -2.56 -2.78 -0.56
N HIS A 22 -2.66 -1.72 -1.36
CA HIS A 22 -2.21 -1.67 -2.75
C HIS A 22 -0.79 -1.11 -2.85
N GLU A 23 -0.54 -0.02 -2.14
CA GLU A 23 0.73 0.72 -2.25
C GLU A 23 1.02 1.47 -0.95
N THR A 24 2.29 1.64 -0.63
CA THR A 24 2.75 2.48 0.50
C THR A 24 3.83 3.44 0.02
N MET A 25 3.60 4.72 0.28
CA MET A 25 4.46 5.82 -0.14
C MET A 25 5.07 6.51 1.08
N GLY A 26 6.37 6.74 1.02
CA GLY A 26 7.10 7.37 2.12
C GLY A 26 7.29 6.47 3.33
N ASP A 27 7.89 7.06 4.36
CA ASP A 27 8.24 6.39 5.60
C ASP A 27 8.21 7.44 6.71
N LEU A 28 7.56 7.13 7.83
CA LEU A 28 7.52 8.03 8.98
C LEU A 28 8.91 8.25 9.57
N ASP A 29 9.80 7.26 9.51
CA ASP A 29 11.14 7.36 10.09
C ASP A 29 12.06 8.28 9.27
N THR A 30 11.88 8.30 7.93
CA THR A 30 12.79 9.00 7.01
C THR A 30 12.20 10.30 6.45
N ASN A 31 10.90 10.31 6.18
CA ASN A 31 10.20 11.40 5.50
C ASN A 31 9.21 12.14 6.42
N GLU A 32 9.03 11.71 7.68
CA GLU A 32 8.05 12.29 8.65
C GLU A 32 6.58 12.21 8.18
N GLN A 33 6.34 11.54 7.05
CA GLN A 33 5.04 11.35 6.42
C GLN A 33 5.01 10.01 5.67
N MET A 34 3.86 9.35 5.70
CA MET A 34 3.61 8.08 5.03
C MET A 34 2.17 8.06 4.52
N ALA A 35 1.96 7.70 3.27
CA ALA A 35 0.63 7.52 2.68
C ALA A 35 0.43 6.05 2.29
N ILE A 36 -0.67 5.45 2.71
CA ILE A 36 -1.00 4.06 2.39
C ILE A 36 -2.28 4.05 1.57
N PHE A 37 -2.21 3.53 0.36
CA PHE A 37 -3.36 3.33 -0.51
C PHE A 37 -3.90 1.92 -0.30
N CYS A 38 -5.16 1.81 0.05
CA CYS A 38 -5.79 0.54 0.39
C CYS A 38 -7.28 0.53 0.06
N SER A 39 -7.87 -0.66 -0.06
CA SER A 39 -9.32 -0.84 -0.21
C SER A 39 -9.92 -1.68 0.92
N ILE A 40 -11.19 -1.42 1.23
CA ILE A 40 -12.01 -2.26 2.09
C ILE A 40 -13.28 -2.56 1.31
N GLU A 41 -13.48 -3.83 0.96
CA GLU A 41 -14.57 -4.25 0.06
C GLU A 41 -14.51 -3.47 -1.27
N GLU A 42 -15.51 -2.65 -1.57
CA GLU A 42 -15.61 -1.83 -2.80
C GLU A 42 -15.14 -0.37 -2.60
N ASP A 43 -14.76 0.00 -1.37
CA ASP A 43 -14.32 1.36 -1.04
C ASP A 43 -12.80 1.50 -1.09
N PHE A 44 -12.33 2.62 -1.63
CA PHE A 44 -10.90 2.93 -1.81
C PHE A 44 -10.48 4.10 -0.92
N PHE A 45 -9.32 3.97 -0.29
CA PHE A 45 -8.83 4.92 0.70
C PHE A 45 -7.34 5.24 0.58
N GLU A 46 -6.98 6.47 0.95
CA GLU A 46 -5.61 6.86 1.32
C GLU A 46 -5.59 7.10 2.83
N LEU A 47 -4.77 6.32 3.54
CA LEU A 47 -4.46 6.54 4.96
C LEU A 47 -3.15 7.33 5.03
N TYR A 48 -3.27 8.62 5.34
CA TYR A 48 -2.12 9.50 5.45
C TYR A 48 -1.72 9.69 6.89
N TYR A 49 -0.48 9.36 7.20
CA TYR A 49 0.18 9.50 8.49
C TYR A 49 1.19 10.63 8.39
N SER A 50 1.24 11.50 9.39
CA SER A 50 2.27 12.53 9.50
C SER A 50 2.66 12.74 10.97
N GLU A 51 3.94 13.02 11.20
CA GLU A 51 4.44 13.46 12.50
C GLU A 51 4.27 14.98 12.71
N LEU A 52 4.26 15.75 11.62
CA LEU A 52 4.23 17.22 11.66
C LEU A 52 2.85 17.82 11.39
N GLU A 53 2.05 17.15 10.57
CA GLU A 53 0.71 17.57 10.19
C GLU A 53 -0.37 16.65 10.77
N SER A 54 -1.63 17.04 10.62
CA SER A 54 -2.74 16.17 10.98
C SER A 54 -2.83 14.97 10.05
N ASN A 55 -3.03 13.79 10.62
CA ASN A 55 -3.32 12.59 9.83
C ASN A 55 -4.71 12.70 9.24
N TYR A 56 -4.96 11.96 8.15
CA TYR A 56 -6.27 11.93 7.54
C TYR A 56 -6.54 10.61 6.83
N ILE A 57 -7.82 10.36 6.59
CA ILE A 57 -8.32 9.32 5.70
C ILE A 57 -8.97 10.06 4.54
N ARG A 58 -8.58 9.72 3.31
CA ARG A 58 -9.28 10.17 2.11
C ARG A 58 -10.01 8.99 1.51
N HIS A 59 -11.25 9.21 1.10
CA HIS A 59 -12.06 8.25 0.37
C HIS A 59 -12.13 8.66 -1.10
N PHE A 60 -11.97 7.67 -1.98
CA PHE A 60 -12.08 7.80 -3.43
C PHE A 60 -13.37 7.16 -3.91
N GLU A 61 -14.00 7.77 -4.92
CA GLU A 61 -15.26 7.30 -5.50
C GLU A 61 -15.08 6.01 -6.30
N ASP A 62 -13.90 5.83 -6.89
CA ASP A 62 -13.53 4.67 -7.69
C ASP A 62 -12.01 4.43 -7.68
N GLU A 63 -11.63 3.26 -8.18
CA GLU A 63 -10.24 2.80 -8.27
C GLU A 63 -9.38 3.71 -9.16
N GLU A 64 -9.93 4.24 -10.26
CA GLU A 64 -9.18 5.13 -11.14
C GLU A 64 -8.84 6.45 -10.45
N GLU A 65 -9.75 6.99 -9.64
CA GLU A 65 -9.51 8.19 -8.84
C GLU A 65 -8.37 7.93 -7.84
N MET A 66 -8.36 6.76 -7.18
CA MET A 66 -7.29 6.36 -6.27
C MET A 66 -5.93 6.32 -7.00
N PHE A 67 -5.85 5.65 -8.16
CA PHE A 67 -4.59 5.54 -8.91
C PHE A 67 -4.07 6.88 -9.43
N LYS A 68 -4.95 7.79 -9.85
CA LYS A 68 -4.56 9.16 -10.21
C LYS A 68 -3.91 9.89 -9.03
N TYR A 69 -4.43 9.72 -7.83
CA TYR A 69 -3.85 10.33 -6.62
C TYR A 69 -2.57 9.65 -6.16
N LEU A 70 -2.45 8.34 -6.36
CA LEU A 70 -1.25 7.58 -6.09
C LEU A 70 -0.08 8.10 -6.94
N ASP A 71 -0.32 8.39 -8.23
CA ASP A 71 0.68 8.98 -9.12
C ASP A 71 1.08 10.41 -8.69
N ILE A 72 0.12 11.25 -8.32
CA ILE A 72 0.40 12.58 -7.75
C ILE A 72 1.29 12.45 -6.52
N ARG A 73 1.01 11.49 -5.62
CA ARG A 73 1.83 11.24 -4.44
C ARG A 73 3.24 10.75 -4.81
N LYS A 74 3.39 9.84 -5.78
CA LYS A 74 4.71 9.41 -6.26
C LYS A 74 5.55 10.59 -6.74
N ASN A 75 4.96 11.47 -7.54
CA ASN A 75 5.60 12.70 -8.00
C ASN A 75 5.96 13.66 -6.86
N GLU A 76 5.09 13.81 -5.84
CA GLU A 76 5.36 14.66 -4.67
C GLU A 76 6.49 14.13 -3.78
N PHE A 77 6.60 12.81 -3.64
CA PHE A 77 7.70 12.15 -2.91
C PHE A 77 8.99 12.06 -3.74
N GLY A 78 8.95 12.49 -5.01
CA GLY A 78 10.13 12.56 -5.90
C GLY A 78 10.52 11.22 -6.50
N GLU A 79 9.61 10.26 -6.56
CA GLU A 79 9.79 9.08 -7.42
C GLU A 79 9.51 9.52 -8.86
N ASP A 80 10.53 9.41 -9.72
CA ASP A 80 10.54 9.91 -11.10
C ASP A 80 9.26 9.57 -11.89
N GLU A 81 8.79 10.52 -12.69
CA GLU A 81 7.63 10.46 -13.59
C GLU A 81 7.41 9.04 -14.18
N TYR A 82 6.47 8.28 -13.61
CA TYR A 82 5.97 7.08 -14.26
C TYR A 82 4.98 7.55 -15.33
N GLU A 83 5.39 7.58 -16.60
CA GLU A 83 4.44 7.69 -17.71
C GLU A 83 3.47 6.52 -17.61
N MET A 84 2.23 6.80 -17.16
CA MET A 84 1.14 5.84 -17.15
C MET A 84 0.76 5.52 -18.59
N ASP A 85 1.37 4.46 -19.16
CA ASP A 85 0.75 3.74 -20.27
C ASP A 85 -0.59 3.23 -19.74
N TYR A 86 -1.67 3.81 -20.25
CA TYR A 86 -3.03 3.29 -20.06
C TYR A 86 -3.01 1.82 -20.45
N TYR A 87 -3.00 0.92 -19.48
CA TYR A 87 -3.33 -0.48 -19.73
C TYR A 87 -4.82 -0.51 -20.06
N ASP A 88 -5.10 -0.31 -21.35
CA ASP A 88 -6.34 -0.72 -21.98
C ASP A 88 -6.52 -2.22 -21.68
N GLU A 89 -7.70 -2.58 -21.18
CA GLU A 89 -8.09 -3.95 -20.89
C GLU A 89 -7.83 -4.85 -22.11
N GLU A 90 -6.79 -5.67 -22.09
CA GLU A 90 -6.79 -6.95 -22.81
C GLU A 90 -6.63 -8.09 -21.81
N ASP A 91 -7.80 -8.64 -21.47
CA ASP A 91 -8.06 -9.95 -20.91
C ASP A 91 -7.22 -11.04 -21.63
N GLU A 92 -6.14 -11.54 -21.01
CA GLU A 92 -5.48 -12.78 -21.41
C GLU A 92 -5.07 -13.64 -20.20
N ASP A 93 -5.95 -14.62 -19.95
CA ASP A 93 -5.73 -15.99 -19.47
C ASP A 93 -4.83 -16.27 -18.25
N TYR A 94 -5.48 -16.87 -17.24
CA TYR A 94 -4.84 -17.67 -16.19
C TYR A 94 -3.92 -18.73 -16.81
N ASP A 95 -2.61 -18.67 -16.51
CA ASP A 95 -1.77 -19.88 -16.52
C ASP A 95 -1.14 -20.06 -15.13
N GLU A 96 -1.80 -20.93 -14.36
CA GLU A 96 -1.32 -21.51 -13.12
C GLU A 96 -0.19 -22.48 -13.44
N ASP A 97 1.07 -22.09 -13.25
CA ASP A 97 2.19 -23.05 -13.22
C ASP A 97 2.90 -23.04 -11.87
N GLU A 98 2.95 -24.24 -11.31
CA GLU A 98 3.38 -24.57 -9.95
C GLU A 98 4.88 -24.37 -9.75
N GLY A 99 5.24 -23.82 -8.60
CA GLY A 99 6.61 -23.77 -8.11
C GLY A 99 6.72 -24.12 -6.63
N TYR A 100 6.32 -25.33 -6.24
CA TYR A 100 6.67 -25.91 -4.94
C TYR A 100 8.20 -25.92 -4.77
N SER A 101 8.78 -24.92 -4.10
CA SER A 101 10.12 -25.06 -3.54
C SER A 101 10.03 -25.83 -2.23
N ASP A 102 10.14 -27.14 -2.38
CA ASP A 102 10.41 -28.11 -1.34
C ASP A 102 11.58 -27.70 -0.43
N PHE A 103 11.48 -28.19 0.80
CA PHE A 103 12.30 -27.98 1.97
C PHE A 103 13.81 -28.20 1.77
N SER A 104 14.61 -27.43 2.52
CA SER A 104 15.72 -27.99 3.32
C SER A 104 16.11 -27.02 4.46
N ILE A 105 15.32 -27.02 5.54
CA ILE A 105 15.86 -26.70 6.86
C ILE A 105 16.89 -27.78 7.18
N ARG A 106 18.15 -27.38 7.29
CA ARG A 106 19.21 -28.24 7.80
C ARG A 106 19.38 -27.94 9.29
N ASP A 107 18.54 -28.58 10.09
CA ASP A 107 18.83 -28.81 11.51
C ASP A 107 19.93 -29.88 11.60
N GLU A 108 21.07 -29.51 12.17
CA GLU A 108 21.99 -30.46 12.81
C GLU A 108 22.25 -29.91 14.22
N ASP A 109 21.42 -30.35 15.15
CA ASP A 109 21.66 -30.36 16.60
C ASP A 109 22.82 -31.31 16.96
N GLU A 110 23.52 -30.94 18.04
CA GLU A 110 24.26 -31.77 19.02
C GLU A 110 25.36 -32.76 18.53
N ASP A 111 26.60 -32.60 19.01
CA ASP A 111 27.07 -33.33 20.21
C ASP A 111 28.58 -33.15 20.54
N GLU A 112 28.86 -33.40 21.82
CA GLU A 112 30.09 -33.36 22.61
C GLU A 112 31.37 -33.98 22.00
N PHE A 113 32.54 -33.40 22.34
CA PHE A 113 33.70 -34.13 22.91
C PHE A 113 34.74 -33.20 23.56
#